data_AF-A0A2A4J435-F1
#
_entry.id   AF-A0A2A4J435-F1
#
_cell.length_a   1.000
_cell.length_b   1.000
_cell.length_c   1.000
_cell.angle_alpha   90.00
_cell.angle_beta   90.00
_cell.angle_gamma   90.00
#
_symmetry.space_group_name_H-M   'P 1'
#
loop_
_entity.id
_entity.type
_entity.pdbx_description
1 polymer ?
#
loop_
_entity_poly.entity_id
_entity_poly.type
_entity_poly.pdbx_seq_one_letter_code
_entity_poly.pdbx_strand_id
1 'polypeptide(L)'
;MSLNDDLPEYMLGLFGSSHMKYHMKSNPQSDPTLAELTEVAIRSLRRNEKGFFLFVEGGRIDHAHHDNLVELALDETLEMDKAVATATQLLSEDDSLIVVTADHAHVMTINGYSGRGNDILGPSRDLGRDSMPYMTLSYTNGPGFRPHVNGIRPDVTAEPNFRTLDWESHVDVPLGDETHGGDDVAVFARGPHHSMFTGLYEQSQLPHLMAYAACIGPGRHACVSAAHLPSAHFLIALLALFTSILLR
;
A
#
# COMPACT_ATOMS: atom_id res chain seq x y z
N MET A 1 12.09 17.78 -8.76
CA MET A 1 11.44 19.02 -9.26
C MET A 1 11.66 20.17 -8.26
N SER A 2 12.20 21.34 -8.62
CA SER A 2 12.30 22.48 -7.69
C SER A 2 10.93 23.17 -7.59
N LEU A 3 10.19 22.90 -6.53
CA LEU A 3 8.87 23.48 -6.32
C LEU A 3 9.02 24.74 -5.47
N ASN A 4 8.65 25.88 -6.03
CA ASN A 4 8.47 27.11 -5.25
C ASN A 4 7.35 26.88 -4.21
N ASP A 5 7.41 27.58 -3.09
CA ASP A 5 6.41 27.49 -2.01
C ASP A 5 5.00 28.00 -2.43
N ASP A 6 4.89 28.61 -3.62
CA ASP A 6 3.63 29.10 -4.20
C ASP A 6 3.02 28.05 -5.15
N LEU A 7 2.43 27.01 -4.57
CA LEU A 7 1.69 25.98 -5.30
C LEU A 7 0.26 26.46 -5.59
N PRO A 8 -0.31 26.17 -6.79
CA PRO A 8 -1.66 26.59 -7.13
C PRO A 8 -2.73 25.88 -6.28
N GLU A 9 -3.93 26.46 -6.23
CA GLU A 9 -5.06 25.93 -5.46
C GLU A 9 -5.48 24.53 -5.95
N TYR A 10 -5.51 24.32 -7.27
CA TYR A 10 -5.83 23.05 -7.92
C TYR A 10 -4.67 22.60 -8.80
N MET A 11 -4.38 21.29 -8.79
CA MET A 11 -3.33 20.68 -9.59
C MET A 11 -3.84 19.43 -10.29
N LEU A 12 -3.50 19.29 -11.57
CA LEU A 12 -3.66 18.07 -12.35
C LEU A 12 -2.30 17.76 -12.98
N GLY A 13 -1.66 16.68 -12.53
CA GLY A 13 -0.42 16.17 -13.10
C GLY A 13 -0.67 14.87 -13.86
N LEU A 14 -0.45 14.87 -15.17
CA LEU A 14 -0.55 13.69 -16.03
C LEU A 14 0.83 13.45 -16.66
N PHE A 15 1.53 12.41 -16.20
CA PHE A 15 2.93 12.13 -16.58
C PHE A 15 3.08 10.95 -17.54
N GLY A 16 1.97 10.36 -17.97
CA GLY A 16 1.93 9.29 -18.98
C GLY A 16 0.70 9.44 -19.86
N SER A 17 0.75 8.90 -21.08
CA SER A 17 -0.42 8.81 -21.97
C SER A 17 -1.42 7.72 -21.53
N SER A 18 -0.96 6.82 -20.66
CA SER A 18 -1.72 5.77 -20.00
C SER A 18 -1.12 5.64 -18.58
N HIS A 19 -0.59 4.48 -18.21
CA HIS A 19 0.17 4.32 -16.96
C HIS A 19 1.52 5.06 -17.03
N MET A 20 2.01 5.47 -15.87
CA MET A 20 3.41 5.85 -15.73
C MET A 20 4.31 4.62 -15.97
N LYS A 21 5.55 4.85 -16.38
CA LYS A 21 6.52 3.77 -16.55
C LYS A 21 6.86 3.14 -15.20
N TYR A 22 7.33 1.89 -15.22
CA TYR A 22 8.02 1.32 -14.08
C TYR A 22 9.19 2.21 -13.67
N HIS A 23 9.45 2.39 -12.38
CA HIS A 23 10.51 3.24 -11.84
C HIS A 23 11.88 2.86 -12.41
N MET A 24 12.25 1.58 -12.43
CA MET A 24 13.52 1.13 -13.07
C MET A 24 13.59 1.39 -14.59
N LYS A 25 12.44 1.60 -15.27
CA LYS A 25 12.36 1.92 -16.70
C LYS A 25 12.04 3.41 -16.95
N SER A 26 11.97 4.22 -15.89
CA SER A 26 11.59 5.64 -15.97
C SER A 26 12.78 6.53 -16.33
N ASN A 27 12.49 7.73 -16.81
CA ASN A 27 13.49 8.77 -16.98
C ASN A 27 13.41 9.74 -15.77
N PRO A 28 14.40 9.75 -14.87
CA PRO A 28 14.34 10.56 -13.64
C PRO A 28 14.38 12.07 -13.89
N GLN A 29 14.66 12.52 -15.12
CA GLN A 29 14.56 13.93 -15.48
C GLN A 29 13.14 14.36 -15.90
N SER A 30 12.28 13.44 -16.33
CA SER A 30 10.94 13.75 -16.83
C SER A 30 9.80 13.09 -16.06
N ASP A 31 10.07 11.94 -15.44
CA ASP A 31 9.07 11.08 -14.82
C ASP A 31 9.23 11.22 -13.30
N PRO A 32 8.28 11.84 -12.58
CA PRO A 32 8.37 11.97 -11.13
C PRO A 32 8.18 10.63 -10.43
N THR A 33 8.88 10.44 -9.32
CA THR A 33 8.71 9.25 -8.46
C THR A 33 7.40 9.33 -7.67
N LEU A 34 6.90 8.18 -7.18
CA LEU A 34 5.71 8.15 -6.32
C LEU A 34 5.93 8.94 -5.02
N ALA A 35 7.16 8.91 -4.50
CA ALA A 35 7.56 9.69 -3.33
C ALA A 35 7.50 11.21 -3.60
N GLU A 36 8.01 11.67 -4.76
CA GLU A 36 7.90 13.09 -5.15
C GLU A 36 6.45 13.52 -5.32
N LEU A 37 5.62 12.71 -6.00
CA LEU A 37 4.19 13.00 -6.16
C LEU A 37 3.47 13.09 -4.82
N THR A 38 3.78 12.18 -3.88
CA THR A 38 3.25 12.18 -2.52
C THR A 38 3.64 13.44 -1.77
N GLU A 39 4.91 13.86 -1.85
CA GLU A 39 5.38 15.10 -1.24
C GLU A 39 4.63 16.32 -1.79
N VAL A 40 4.48 16.44 -3.11
CA VAL A 40 3.75 17.55 -3.73
C VAL A 40 2.28 17.57 -3.29
N ALA A 41 1.64 16.40 -3.28
CA ALA A 41 0.24 16.27 -2.88
C ALA A 41 0.05 16.70 -1.43
N ILE A 42 0.90 16.22 -0.50
CA ILE A 42 0.85 16.60 0.92
C ILE A 42 1.09 18.09 1.09
N ARG A 43 2.14 18.65 0.47
CA ARG A 43 2.43 20.10 0.51
C ARG A 43 1.26 20.94 -0.01
N SER A 44 0.52 20.42 -0.99
CA SER A 44 -0.66 21.09 -1.51
C SER A 44 -1.84 21.04 -0.53
N LEU A 45 -2.19 19.83 -0.10
CA LEU A 45 -3.41 19.56 0.66
C LEU A 45 -3.32 20.06 2.11
N ARG A 46 -2.12 20.06 2.72
CA ARG A 46 -1.91 20.53 4.10
C ARG A 46 -2.20 22.03 4.31
N ARG A 47 -2.43 22.79 3.23
CA ARG A 47 -2.88 24.19 3.33
C ARG A 47 -4.33 24.31 3.82
N ASN A 48 -5.13 23.24 3.72
CA ASN A 48 -6.48 23.23 4.27
C ASN A 48 -6.46 22.95 5.78
N GLU A 49 -6.77 23.97 6.59
CA GLU A 49 -6.83 23.85 8.06
C GLU A 49 -7.88 22.84 8.56
N LYS A 50 -8.84 22.45 7.73
CA LYS A 50 -9.82 21.39 8.05
C LYS A 50 -9.29 19.97 7.84
N GLY A 51 -8.05 19.82 7.39
CA GLY A 51 -7.45 18.54 7.02
C GLY A 51 -7.75 18.13 5.59
N PHE A 52 -7.31 16.94 5.21
CA PHE A 52 -7.46 16.39 3.86
C PHE A 52 -7.51 14.87 3.88
N PHE A 53 -7.99 14.30 2.77
CA PHE A 53 -7.83 12.89 2.45
C PHE A 53 -6.89 12.79 1.25
N LEU A 54 -5.93 11.87 1.32
CA LEU A 54 -4.99 11.59 0.24
C LEU A 54 -4.97 10.09 -0.01
N PHE A 55 -5.15 9.70 -1.27
CA PHE A 55 -4.96 8.35 -1.77
C PHE A 55 -3.67 8.30 -2.59
N VAL A 56 -2.80 7.34 -2.27
CA VAL A 56 -1.52 7.10 -2.96
C VAL A 56 -1.49 5.62 -3.32
N GLU A 57 -1.18 5.30 -4.57
CA GLU A 57 -1.24 3.95 -5.11
C GLU A 57 0.07 3.56 -5.77
N GLY A 58 0.67 2.46 -5.33
CA GLY A 58 1.76 1.77 -6.02
C GLY A 58 1.24 0.88 -7.15
N GLY A 59 0.42 1.40 -8.05
CA GLY A 59 -0.40 0.59 -8.97
C GLY A 59 0.37 -0.18 -10.05
N ARG A 60 1.69 -0.01 -10.14
CA ARG A 60 2.53 -0.78 -11.06
C ARG A 60 3.08 -2.06 -10.44
N ILE A 61 2.91 -2.27 -9.13
CA ILE A 61 3.21 -3.55 -8.46
C ILE A 61 2.39 -4.67 -9.12
N ASP A 62 1.08 -4.45 -9.27
CA ASP A 62 0.12 -5.36 -9.90
C ASP A 62 0.50 -5.71 -11.34
N HIS A 63 0.69 -4.68 -12.18
CA HIS A 63 1.08 -4.87 -13.58
C HIS A 63 2.39 -5.69 -13.72
N ALA A 64 3.37 -5.48 -12.84
CA ALA A 64 4.61 -6.24 -12.89
C ALA A 64 4.40 -7.70 -12.48
N HIS A 65 3.49 -8.00 -11.55
CA HIS A 65 3.11 -9.36 -11.23
C HIS A 65 2.39 -10.06 -12.39
N HIS A 66 1.43 -9.38 -13.04
CA HIS A 66 0.75 -9.86 -14.24
C HIS A 66 1.74 -10.29 -15.34
N ASP A 67 2.79 -9.50 -15.55
CA ASP A 67 3.85 -9.78 -16.52
C ASP A 67 4.89 -10.82 -16.03
N ASN A 68 4.76 -11.37 -14.81
CA ASN A 68 5.78 -12.18 -14.11
C ASN A 68 7.17 -11.48 -13.95
N LEU A 69 7.20 -10.15 -14.00
CA LEU A 69 8.41 -9.32 -13.87
C LEU A 69 8.71 -9.02 -12.40
N VAL A 70 9.13 -10.05 -11.65
CA VAL A 70 9.28 -10.00 -10.19
C VAL A 70 10.25 -8.92 -9.69
N GLU A 71 11.32 -8.63 -10.43
CA GLU A 71 12.25 -7.55 -10.06
C GLU A 71 11.57 -6.18 -10.09
N LEU A 72 10.72 -5.93 -11.09
CA LEU A 72 9.94 -4.69 -11.16
C LEU A 72 8.85 -4.65 -10.10
N ALA A 73 8.16 -5.76 -9.83
CA ALA A 73 7.13 -5.79 -8.78
C ALA A 73 7.71 -5.42 -7.40
N LEU A 74 8.91 -5.94 -7.08
CA LEU A 74 9.62 -5.58 -5.86
C LEU A 74 10.12 -4.12 -5.86
N ASP A 75 10.64 -3.61 -6.98
CA ASP A 75 11.07 -2.21 -7.08
C ASP A 75 9.90 -1.24 -6.92
N GLU A 76 8.76 -1.50 -7.57
CA GLU A 76 7.54 -0.69 -7.38
C GLU A 76 7.03 -0.75 -5.94
N THR A 77 7.19 -1.90 -5.26
CA THR A 77 6.88 -2.03 -3.84
C THR A 77 7.80 -1.15 -2.99
N LEU A 78 9.09 -1.07 -3.32
CA LEU A 78 10.04 -0.16 -2.67
C LEU A 78 9.72 1.31 -2.95
N GLU A 79 9.20 1.66 -4.13
CA GLU A 79 8.72 3.02 -4.42
C GLU A 79 7.50 3.39 -3.58
N MET A 80 6.56 2.45 -3.37
CA MET A 80 5.45 2.65 -2.44
C MET A 80 5.93 2.80 -0.99
N ASP A 81 6.91 1.99 -0.54
CA ASP A 81 7.51 2.13 0.79
C ASP A 81 8.16 3.52 0.99
N LYS A 82 8.89 4.02 -0.02
CA LYS A 82 9.45 5.38 -0.01
C LYS A 82 8.36 6.45 0.05
N ALA A 83 7.25 6.28 -0.66
CA ALA A 83 6.12 7.20 -0.60
C ALA A 83 5.48 7.23 0.80
N VAL A 84 5.31 6.07 1.44
CA VAL A 84 4.88 5.96 2.84
C VAL A 84 5.88 6.66 3.77
N ALA A 85 7.18 6.42 3.60
CA ALA A 85 8.22 7.07 4.39
C ALA A 85 8.16 8.60 4.25
N THR A 86 8.03 9.12 3.03
CA THR A 86 7.83 10.56 2.76
C THR A 86 6.59 11.10 3.47
N ALA A 87 5.46 10.39 3.41
CA ALA A 87 4.25 10.80 4.11
C ALA A 87 4.47 10.85 5.63
N THR A 88 5.12 9.84 6.22
CA THR A 88 5.39 9.79 7.67
C THR A 88 6.35 10.88 8.16
N GLN A 89 7.23 11.40 7.27
CA GLN A 89 8.12 12.51 7.57
C GLN A 89 7.40 13.87 7.50
N LEU A 90 6.41 14.00 6.61
CA LEU A 90 5.70 15.26 6.37
C LEU A 90 4.46 15.44 7.26
N LEU A 91 3.94 14.36 7.84
CA LEU A 91 2.69 14.32 8.60
C LEU A 91 2.92 13.85 10.04
N SER A 92 2.30 14.55 10.99
CA SER A 92 2.39 14.21 12.42
C SER A 92 1.53 12.99 12.74
N GLU A 93 2.01 12.13 13.61
CA GLU A 93 1.22 11.01 14.13
C GLU A 93 0.07 11.46 15.04
N ASP A 94 0.15 12.69 15.57
CA ASP A 94 -0.86 13.24 16.47
C ASP A 94 -2.17 13.59 15.76
N ASP A 95 -2.13 13.89 14.47
CA ASP A 95 -3.28 14.40 13.70
C ASP A 95 -3.50 13.70 12.35
N SER A 96 -2.60 12.79 11.94
CA SER A 96 -2.67 12.13 10.64
C SER A 96 -2.75 10.62 10.80
N LEU A 97 -3.86 10.02 10.36
CA LEU A 97 -4.03 8.58 10.23
C LEU A 97 -3.51 8.13 8.86
N ILE A 98 -2.43 7.35 8.86
CA ILE A 98 -1.86 6.72 7.65
C ILE A 98 -2.24 5.24 7.69
N VAL A 99 -2.89 4.76 6.63
CA VAL A 99 -3.27 3.35 6.45
C VAL A 99 -2.65 2.84 5.16
N VAL A 100 -1.96 1.70 5.23
CA VAL A 100 -1.37 1.01 4.09
C VAL A 100 -2.00 -0.37 3.98
N THR A 101 -2.46 -0.74 2.80
CA THR A 101 -3.06 -2.05 2.50
C THR A 101 -2.78 -2.40 1.04
N ALA A 102 -3.04 -3.64 0.66
CA ALA A 102 -3.29 -4.00 -0.73
C ALA A 102 -4.80 -4.13 -0.99
N ASP A 103 -5.18 -4.08 -2.25
CA ASP A 103 -6.52 -4.39 -2.73
C ASP A 103 -6.72 -5.90 -2.92
N HIS A 104 -5.68 -6.61 -3.38
CA HIS A 104 -5.59 -8.08 -3.43
C HIS A 104 -4.13 -8.57 -3.44
N ALA A 105 -3.93 -9.89 -3.42
CA ALA A 105 -2.62 -10.54 -3.53
C ALA A 105 -2.32 -10.93 -5.00
N HIS A 106 -1.22 -11.65 -5.20
CA HIS A 106 -0.82 -12.33 -6.45
C HIS A 106 -0.36 -13.76 -6.14
N VAL A 107 -0.32 -14.65 -7.14
CA VAL A 107 0.09 -16.06 -6.97
C VAL A 107 1.62 -16.23 -6.93
N MET A 108 2.33 -15.25 -6.37
CA MET A 108 3.75 -15.27 -6.08
C MET A 108 4.01 -16.05 -4.78
N THR A 109 5.06 -16.86 -4.77
CA THR A 109 5.54 -17.56 -3.57
C THR A 109 7.03 -17.37 -3.36
N ILE A 110 7.48 -17.55 -2.11
CA ILE A 110 8.88 -17.54 -1.70
C ILE A 110 9.29 -18.97 -1.35
N ASN A 111 10.07 -19.60 -2.23
CA ASN A 111 10.53 -20.96 -2.09
C ASN A 111 11.74 -21.07 -1.13
N GLY A 112 11.84 -22.19 -0.43
CA GLY A 112 13.00 -22.58 0.38
C GLY A 112 13.91 -23.62 -0.31
N TYR A 113 15.10 -23.91 0.20
CA TYR A 113 15.70 -23.43 1.46
C TYR A 113 17.00 -22.64 1.22
N SER A 114 16.85 -21.42 0.69
CA SER A 114 17.97 -20.48 0.51
C SER A 114 18.51 -20.00 1.86
N GLY A 115 19.84 -19.85 1.97
CA GLY A 115 20.49 -19.32 3.18
C GLY A 115 20.23 -17.83 3.37
N ARG A 116 20.41 -17.31 4.59
CA ARG A 116 20.31 -15.86 4.87
C ARG A 116 21.31 -15.09 4.02
N GLY A 117 20.85 -14.03 3.36
CA GLY A 117 21.68 -13.21 2.47
C GLY A 117 21.73 -13.71 1.02
N ASN A 118 21.00 -14.78 0.69
CA ASN A 118 20.76 -15.16 -0.70
C ASN A 118 20.05 -14.03 -1.45
N ASP A 119 20.40 -13.84 -2.72
CA ASP A 119 19.68 -12.93 -3.59
C ASP A 119 18.24 -13.43 -3.76
N ILE A 120 17.26 -12.58 -3.42
CA ILE A 120 15.83 -12.91 -3.50
C ILE A 120 15.40 -13.14 -4.96
N LEU A 121 16.08 -12.50 -5.91
CA LEU A 121 15.87 -12.65 -7.35
C LEU A 121 16.73 -13.78 -7.95
N GLY A 122 17.48 -14.49 -7.11
CA GLY A 122 18.37 -15.57 -7.52
C GLY A 122 17.71 -16.95 -7.43
N PRO A 123 18.37 -17.98 -8.00
CA PRO A 123 17.97 -19.36 -7.78
C PRO A 123 18.02 -19.70 -6.29
N SER A 124 17.22 -20.69 -5.89
CA SER A 124 17.36 -21.33 -4.60
C SER A 124 18.67 -22.11 -4.52
N ARG A 125 19.12 -22.41 -3.30
CA ARG A 125 20.36 -23.17 -3.07
C ARG A 125 20.27 -24.60 -3.60
N ASP A 126 19.11 -25.22 -3.42
CA ASP A 126 18.90 -26.62 -3.75
C ASP A 126 18.38 -26.75 -5.20
N LEU A 127 18.60 -27.91 -5.83
CA LEU A 127 18.09 -28.19 -7.17
C LEU A 127 16.77 -28.95 -7.12
N GLY A 128 15.98 -28.84 -8.18
CA GLY A 128 14.81 -29.69 -8.40
C GLY A 128 15.20 -31.16 -8.58
N ARG A 129 14.20 -32.06 -8.51
CA ARG A 129 14.42 -33.50 -8.76
C ARG A 129 14.85 -33.79 -10.20
N ASP A 130 14.57 -32.88 -11.11
CA ASP A 130 15.02 -32.85 -12.49
C ASP A 130 16.46 -32.31 -12.65
N SER A 131 17.16 -32.04 -11.54
CA SER A 131 18.50 -31.43 -11.49
C SER A 131 18.58 -30.03 -12.09
N MET A 132 17.44 -29.35 -12.26
CA MET A 132 17.39 -27.96 -12.72
C MET A 132 17.31 -27.01 -11.53
N PRO A 133 17.90 -25.80 -11.63
CA PRO A 133 17.65 -24.77 -10.64
C PRO A 133 16.16 -24.38 -10.64
N TYR A 134 15.70 -23.90 -9.49
CA TYR A 134 14.41 -23.22 -9.34
C TYR A 134 14.65 -21.93 -8.59
N MET A 135 13.78 -20.93 -8.81
CA MET A 135 13.97 -19.58 -8.30
C MET A 135 13.51 -19.46 -6.84
N THR A 136 14.15 -18.55 -6.09
CA THR A 136 13.69 -18.22 -4.74
C THR A 136 12.28 -17.62 -4.77
N LEU A 137 11.98 -16.76 -5.75
CA LEU A 137 10.62 -16.31 -6.05
C LEU A 137 10.07 -17.02 -7.27
N SER A 138 8.81 -17.46 -7.22
CA SER A 138 8.13 -18.03 -8.37
C SER A 138 6.65 -17.67 -8.37
N TYR A 139 6.00 -17.85 -9.52
CA TYR A 139 4.55 -17.72 -9.65
C TYR A 139 3.93 -19.07 -9.99
N THR A 140 2.62 -19.19 -9.72
CA THR A 140 1.86 -20.39 -10.12
C THR A 140 1.54 -20.39 -11.62
N ASN A 141 1.19 -19.23 -12.19
CA ASN A 141 0.76 -19.07 -13.57
C ASN A 141 1.22 -17.71 -14.15
N GLY A 142 1.04 -17.53 -15.46
CA GLY A 142 1.38 -16.28 -16.15
C GLY A 142 2.13 -16.48 -17.47
N PRO A 143 2.67 -15.39 -18.05
CA PRO A 143 3.34 -15.40 -19.35
C PRO A 143 4.69 -16.13 -19.35
N GLY A 144 5.34 -16.26 -18.19
CA GLY A 144 6.68 -16.83 -18.07
C GLY A 144 6.78 -18.35 -18.27
N PHE A 145 5.90 -18.96 -19.05
CA PHE A 145 5.95 -20.39 -19.32
C PHE A 145 7.04 -20.72 -20.35
N ARG A 146 7.83 -21.75 -20.06
CA ARG A 146 8.76 -22.34 -21.04
C ARG A 146 8.45 -23.84 -21.21
N PRO A 147 8.36 -24.34 -22.46
CA PRO A 147 8.04 -25.73 -22.71
C PRO A 147 9.15 -26.66 -22.17
N HIS A 148 8.73 -27.75 -21.52
CA HIS A 148 9.66 -28.77 -21.06
C HIS A 148 10.20 -29.56 -22.26
N VAL A 149 11.48 -29.92 -22.23
CA VAL A 149 12.13 -30.75 -23.25
C VAL A 149 12.40 -32.12 -22.66
N ASN A 150 11.81 -33.17 -23.25
CA ASN A 150 11.88 -34.54 -22.72
C ASN A 150 11.44 -34.68 -21.25
N GLY A 151 10.46 -33.88 -20.83
CA GLY A 151 9.94 -33.87 -19.46
C GLY A 151 10.83 -33.16 -18.44
N ILE A 152 11.83 -32.40 -18.90
CA ILE A 152 12.73 -31.61 -18.07
C ILE A 152 12.44 -30.12 -18.30
N ARG A 153 12.30 -29.36 -17.21
CA ARG A 153 12.19 -27.89 -17.27
C ARG A 153 13.46 -27.29 -17.85
N PRO A 154 13.37 -26.16 -18.57
CA PRO A 154 14.57 -25.44 -18.96
C PRO A 154 15.27 -24.82 -17.75
N ASP A 155 16.59 -24.72 -17.83
CA ASP A 155 17.38 -23.92 -16.91
C ASP A 155 17.25 -22.44 -17.29
N VAL A 156 16.36 -21.74 -16.60
CA VAL A 156 16.11 -20.31 -16.85
C VAL A 156 17.29 -19.41 -16.44
N THR A 157 18.23 -19.91 -15.64
CA THR A 157 19.44 -19.15 -15.24
C THR A 157 20.46 -19.08 -16.37
N ALA A 158 20.34 -19.94 -17.38
CA ALA A 158 21.16 -19.95 -18.58
C ALA A 158 20.57 -19.10 -19.73
N GLU A 159 19.40 -18.48 -19.54
CA GLU A 159 18.78 -17.62 -20.55
C GLU A 159 19.63 -16.36 -20.81
N PRO A 160 19.80 -15.91 -22.07
CA PRO A 160 20.59 -14.73 -22.38
C PRO A 160 20.11 -13.43 -21.72
N ASN A 161 18.80 -13.35 -21.45
CA ASN A 161 18.16 -12.22 -20.78
C ASN A 161 17.94 -12.47 -19.28
N PHE A 162 18.48 -13.54 -18.70
CA PHE A 162 18.36 -13.76 -17.25
C PHE A 162 18.83 -12.50 -16.49
N ARG A 163 18.00 -12.01 -15.56
CA ARG A 163 18.22 -10.78 -14.77
C ARG A 163 18.19 -9.46 -15.55
N THR A 164 17.64 -9.43 -16.75
CA THR A 164 17.21 -8.17 -17.35
C THR A 164 15.85 -7.77 -16.80
N LEU A 165 15.48 -6.49 -16.96
CA LEU A 165 14.18 -5.95 -16.53
C LEU A 165 12.98 -6.50 -17.33
N ASP A 166 13.23 -7.31 -18.35
CA ASP A 166 12.23 -7.97 -19.19
C ASP A 166 12.27 -9.50 -18.99
N TRP A 167 13.00 -9.97 -17.97
CA TRP A 167 13.04 -11.39 -17.66
C TRP A 167 11.82 -11.79 -16.83
N GLU A 168 11.00 -12.67 -17.40
CA GLU A 168 9.80 -13.21 -16.78
C GLU A 168 10.15 -14.40 -15.88
N SER A 169 9.59 -14.48 -14.68
CA SER A 169 9.79 -15.64 -13.80
C SER A 169 9.19 -16.92 -14.39
N HIS A 170 9.83 -18.08 -14.21
CA HIS A 170 9.32 -19.35 -14.73
C HIS A 170 7.99 -19.75 -14.09
N VAL A 171 7.06 -20.22 -14.92
CA VAL A 171 5.79 -20.83 -14.49
C VAL A 171 5.51 -22.11 -15.30
N ASP A 172 4.68 -23.00 -14.75
CA ASP A 172 4.25 -24.23 -15.43
C ASP A 172 2.78 -24.20 -15.89
N VAL A 173 2.03 -23.16 -15.52
CA VAL A 173 0.65 -22.93 -15.97
C VAL A 173 0.62 -21.69 -16.88
N PRO A 174 0.64 -21.86 -18.22
CA PRO A 174 0.72 -20.74 -19.16
C PRO A 174 -0.59 -19.94 -19.19
N LEU A 175 -0.47 -18.62 -19.02
CA LEU A 175 -1.53 -17.64 -19.25
C LEU A 175 -0.95 -16.41 -19.97
N GLY A 176 -1.81 -15.55 -20.52
CA GLY A 176 -1.37 -14.26 -21.07
C GLY A 176 -0.92 -13.29 -19.98
N ASP A 177 -1.58 -13.36 -18.83
CA ASP A 177 -1.33 -12.57 -17.63
C ASP A 177 -1.39 -13.51 -16.43
N GLU A 178 -0.54 -13.29 -15.44
CA GLU A 178 -0.66 -13.94 -14.13
C GLU A 178 -1.97 -13.55 -13.44
N THR A 179 -2.50 -14.40 -12.57
CA THR A 179 -3.77 -14.15 -11.86
C THR A 179 -3.54 -13.53 -10.48
N HIS A 180 -4.42 -12.62 -10.05
CA HIS A 180 -4.49 -12.20 -8.65
C HIS A 180 -4.59 -13.40 -7.69
N GLY A 181 -4.03 -13.22 -6.50
CA GLY A 181 -4.15 -14.14 -5.37
C GLY A 181 -5.38 -13.82 -4.52
N GLY A 182 -6.01 -14.88 -4.00
CA GLY A 182 -7.18 -14.78 -3.12
C GLY A 182 -6.84 -14.82 -1.62
N ASP A 183 -5.55 -14.71 -1.28
CA ASP A 183 -5.08 -14.68 0.10
C ASP A 183 -5.47 -13.37 0.81
N ASP A 184 -5.59 -13.44 2.13
CA ASP A 184 -5.77 -12.26 2.97
C ASP A 184 -4.57 -11.31 2.80
N VAL A 185 -4.84 -10.01 2.67
CA VAL A 185 -3.81 -8.97 2.57
C VAL A 185 -3.64 -8.21 3.88
N ALA A 186 -2.41 -7.76 4.14
CA ALA A 186 -2.09 -7.04 5.37
C ALA A 186 -2.62 -5.60 5.35
N VAL A 187 -2.96 -5.11 6.54
CA VAL A 187 -3.29 -3.71 6.79
C VAL A 187 -2.36 -3.18 7.87
N PHE A 188 -1.69 -2.07 7.59
CA PHE A 188 -0.84 -1.34 8.53
C PHE A 188 -1.47 0.01 8.80
N ALA A 189 -1.47 0.45 10.07
CA ALA A 189 -2.02 1.75 10.45
C ALA A 189 -1.16 2.45 11.49
N ARG A 190 -1.04 3.78 11.34
CA ARG A 190 -0.31 4.69 12.23
C ARG A 190 -1.12 5.97 12.43
N GLY A 191 -1.12 6.53 13.64
CA GLY A 191 -1.81 7.79 13.96
C GLY A 191 -3.15 7.64 14.69
N PRO A 192 -4.04 8.65 14.69
CA PRO A 192 -5.24 8.65 15.51
C PRO A 192 -6.14 7.43 15.25
N HIS A 193 -6.53 6.75 16.32
CA HIS A 193 -7.37 5.54 16.29
C HIS A 193 -6.77 4.33 15.52
N HIS A 194 -5.46 4.30 15.26
CA HIS A 194 -4.81 3.17 14.57
C HIS A 194 -5.05 1.81 15.26
N SER A 195 -5.31 1.78 16.57
CA SER A 195 -5.60 0.56 17.33
C SER A 195 -6.87 -0.18 16.90
N MET A 196 -7.75 0.46 16.10
CA MET A 196 -8.93 -0.21 15.53
C MET A 196 -8.59 -1.16 14.38
N PHE A 197 -7.42 -1.00 13.75
CA PHE A 197 -6.96 -1.82 12.62
C PHE A 197 -6.23 -3.06 13.17
N THR A 198 -6.98 -3.91 13.87
CA THR A 198 -6.45 -5.14 14.49
C THR A 198 -7.35 -6.34 14.22
N GLY A 199 -6.75 -7.52 14.19
CA GLY A 199 -7.46 -8.78 13.93
C GLY A 199 -7.71 -9.03 12.45
N LEU A 200 -8.78 -9.76 12.16
CA LEU A 200 -9.25 -10.09 10.82
C LEU A 200 -10.59 -9.41 10.58
N TYR A 201 -10.74 -8.72 9.45
CA TYR A 201 -11.96 -8.02 9.09
C TYR A 201 -12.11 -7.93 7.57
N GLU A 202 -13.35 -7.72 7.14
CA GLU A 202 -13.68 -7.49 5.74
C GLU A 202 -13.00 -6.23 5.22
N GLN A 203 -12.49 -6.26 3.99
CA GLN A 203 -11.86 -5.10 3.35
C GLN A 203 -12.79 -3.88 3.31
N SER A 204 -14.10 -4.10 3.17
CA SER A 204 -15.13 -3.06 3.20
C SER A 204 -15.18 -2.27 4.52
N GLN A 205 -14.58 -2.79 5.59
CA GLN A 205 -14.51 -2.12 6.89
C GLN A 205 -13.48 -0.98 6.90
N LEU A 206 -12.45 -1.01 6.05
CA LEU A 206 -11.39 0.01 5.99
C LEU A 206 -11.92 1.45 5.85
N PRO A 207 -12.75 1.78 4.84
CA PRO A 207 -13.27 3.15 4.71
C PRO A 207 -14.13 3.56 5.90
N HIS A 208 -14.83 2.62 6.55
CA HIS A 208 -15.62 2.92 7.75
C HIS A 208 -14.74 3.27 8.96
N LEU A 209 -13.62 2.58 9.15
CA LEU A 209 -12.66 2.89 10.22
C LEU A 209 -11.99 4.25 9.99
N MET A 210 -11.59 4.53 8.76
CA MET A 210 -11.02 5.83 8.38
C MET A 210 -12.04 6.96 8.57
N ALA A 211 -13.29 6.76 8.13
CA ALA A 211 -14.37 7.73 8.29
C ALA A 211 -14.72 7.99 9.77
N TYR A 212 -14.73 6.93 10.60
CA TYR A 212 -14.92 7.04 12.04
C TYR A 212 -13.85 7.91 12.69
N ALA A 213 -12.57 7.68 12.36
CA ALA A 213 -11.43 8.41 12.89
C ALA A 213 -11.41 9.88 12.42
N ALA A 214 -11.73 10.12 11.15
CA ALA A 214 -11.74 11.45 10.55
C ALA A 214 -13.04 12.25 10.79
N CYS A 215 -14.05 11.67 11.44
CA CYS A 215 -15.33 12.31 11.69
C CYS A 215 -16.10 12.75 10.45
N ILE A 216 -16.07 11.92 9.41
CA ILE A 216 -16.72 12.21 8.13
C ILE A 216 -17.77 11.14 7.77
N GLY A 217 -18.75 11.54 6.97
CA GLY A 217 -19.79 10.64 6.46
C GLY A 217 -21.00 10.49 7.39
N PRO A 218 -21.92 9.56 7.05
CA PRO A 218 -23.17 9.37 7.77
C PRO A 218 -23.08 8.35 8.93
N GLY A 219 -21.89 7.79 9.19
CA GLY A 219 -21.68 6.70 10.14
C GLY A 219 -21.51 7.15 11.58
N ARG A 220 -20.99 6.23 12.41
CA ARG A 220 -20.50 6.60 13.76
C ARG A 220 -19.16 7.32 13.61
N HIS A 221 -18.88 8.27 14.50
CA HIS A 221 -17.63 9.02 14.51
C HIS A 221 -16.99 9.08 15.91
N ALA A 222 -15.66 9.19 15.96
CA ALA A 222 -14.90 9.33 17.20
C ALA A 222 -15.23 10.61 17.99
N CYS A 223 -15.51 11.71 17.29
CA CYS A 223 -15.87 13.01 17.89
C CYS A 223 -17.27 13.06 18.50
N VAL A 224 -18.09 12.01 18.38
CA VAL A 224 -19.41 11.93 19.01
C VAL A 224 -19.25 11.48 20.47
N SER A 225 -18.55 12.28 21.26
CA SER A 225 -18.61 12.30 22.73
C SER A 225 -17.93 13.57 23.29
N ALA A 226 -18.43 14.74 22.89
CA ALA A 226 -18.31 15.99 23.65
C ALA A 226 -19.57 16.87 23.55
N ALA A 227 -20.69 16.33 23.06
CA ALA A 227 -21.96 17.03 23.05
C ALA A 227 -22.64 16.85 24.42
N HIS A 228 -22.42 17.83 25.30
CA HIS A 228 -23.21 18.14 26.50
C HIS A 228 -23.49 17.02 27.52
N LEU A 229 -22.58 16.84 28.47
CA LEU A 229 -23.02 16.69 29.86
C LEU A 229 -23.32 18.11 30.37
N PRO A 230 -24.56 18.45 30.78
CA PRO A 230 -24.77 19.69 31.51
C PRO A 230 -23.88 19.62 32.75
N SER A 231 -23.03 20.64 32.94
CA SER A 231 -22.17 20.76 34.11
C SER A 231 -22.97 20.43 35.38
N ALA A 232 -22.38 19.64 36.28
CA ALA A 232 -23.00 19.28 37.57
C ALA A 232 -23.43 20.50 38.42
N HIS A 233 -23.09 21.72 38.01
CA HIS A 233 -23.49 22.98 38.62
C HIS A 233 -24.98 23.32 38.36
N PHE A 234 -25.60 22.78 37.30
CA PHE A 234 -27.04 22.98 37.05
C PHE A 234 -27.95 22.13 37.94
N LEU A 235 -27.49 20.96 38.40
CA LEU A 235 -28.27 20.12 39.31
C LEU A 235 -28.30 20.66 40.75
N ILE A 236 -27.23 21.34 41.19
CA ILE A 236 -27.14 21.91 42.55
C ILE A 236 -28.04 23.15 42.69
N ALA A 237 -28.20 23.95 41.64
CA ALA A 237 -29.08 25.12 41.65
C ALA A 237 -30.58 24.75 41.76
N LEU A 238 -30.99 23.61 41.19
CA LEU A 238 -32.38 23.13 41.29
C LEU A 238 -32.70 22.56 42.68
N LEU A 239 -31.76 21.89 43.35
CA LEU A 239 -31.98 21.41 44.73
C LEU A 239 -32.08 22.57 45.75
N ALA A 240 -31.30 23.64 45.59
CA ALA A 240 -31.36 24.80 46.48
C ALA A 240 -32.68 25.60 46.34
N LEU A 241 -33.26 25.67 45.15
CA LEU A 241 -34.55 26.31 44.93
C LEU A 241 -35.71 25.50 45.53
N PHE A 242 -35.66 24.16 45.51
CA PHE A 242 -36.70 23.33 46.13
C PHE A 242 -36.67 23.38 47.66
N THR A 243 -35.49 23.45 48.29
CA THR A 243 -35.41 23.57 49.76
C THR A 243 -35.91 24.92 50.29
N SER A 244 -35.86 25.99 49.49
CA SER A 244 -36.33 27.32 49.91
C SER A 244 -37.84 27.53 49.76
N ILE A 245 -38.52 26.71 48.94
CA ILE A 245 -39.98 26.74 48.76
C ILE A 245 -40.70 25.84 49.78
N LEU A 246 -40.04 24.79 50.28
CA LEU A 246 -40.58 23.87 51.30
C LEU A 246 -40.40 24.35 52.76
N LEU A 247 -39.73 25.50 52.98
CA LEU A 247 -39.44 26.08 54.30
C LEU A 247 -40.16 27.44 54.54
N ARG A 248 -41.25 27.71 53.82
CA ARG A 248 -42.18 28.83 54.10
C ARG A 248 -43.58 28.32 54.42
#